data_AF-A0A0R2L7J0-F1
#
_entry.id   AF-A0A0R2L7J0-F1
#
_cell.length_a   1.000
_cell.length_b   1.000
_cell.length_c   1.000
_cell.angle_alpha   90.00
_cell.angle_beta   90.00
_cell.angle_gamma   90.00
#
_symmetry.space_group_name_H-M   'P 1'
#
loop_
_entity.id
_entity.type
_entity.pdbx_description
1 polymer ?
#
loop_
_entity_poly.entity_id
_entity_poly.type
_entity_poly.pdbx_seq_one_letter_code
_entity_poly.pdbx_strand_id
1 'polypeptide(L)'
;MDMNASYQAFVHELFPNAELIIDRFHIIQLMGRTMDTICTQCLKQLDKHSREYKVLKSLWRLFHKANPDVQKSRYLFGLNEYSTEQNAIDIGTDTFPAFKTAYETYIDLHDALMGRHADELKNIITNYQPNGTPLDTAIHTLRKNLNGVINAAKSSYSNGPIEGRQP
;
A
#
# COMPACT_ATOMS: atom_id res chain seq x y z
N MET A 1 10.66 12.34 -7.48
CA MET A 1 10.13 13.53 -6.79
C MET A 1 9.05 13.09 -5.80
N ASP A 2 8.84 13.84 -4.72
CA ASP A 2 7.69 13.65 -3.82
C ASP A 2 6.40 14.23 -4.45
N MET A 3 5.24 13.89 -3.89
CA MET A 3 3.90 14.27 -4.36
C MET A 3 3.45 15.68 -3.94
N ASN A 4 4.38 16.53 -3.46
CA ASN A 4 4.06 17.89 -3.03
C ASN A 4 3.85 18.82 -4.24
N ALA A 5 2.66 19.40 -4.33
CA ALA A 5 2.21 20.23 -5.44
C ALA A 5 3.04 21.50 -5.67
N SER A 6 3.64 22.08 -4.62
CA SER A 6 4.46 23.30 -4.74
C SER A 6 5.73 23.07 -5.57
N TYR A 7 6.34 21.88 -5.44
CA TYR A 7 7.53 21.53 -6.22
C TYR A 7 7.19 21.23 -7.68
N GLN A 8 6.03 20.64 -7.95
CA GLN A 8 5.61 20.28 -9.30
C GLN A 8 5.35 21.52 -10.18
N ALA A 9 4.66 22.52 -9.63
CA ALA A 9 4.37 23.76 -10.36
C ALA A 9 5.65 24.50 -10.77
N PHE A 10 6.61 24.60 -9.85
CA PHE A 10 7.89 25.27 -10.10
C PHE A 10 8.77 24.55 -11.13
N VAL A 11 8.82 23.22 -11.08
CA VAL A 11 9.63 22.42 -12.03
C VAL A 11 9.09 22.53 -13.46
N HIS A 12 7.76 22.56 -13.63
CA HIS A 12 7.15 22.69 -14.95
C HIS A 12 7.39 24.08 -15.58
N GLU A 13 7.52 25.13 -14.76
CA GLU A 13 7.86 26.48 -15.24
C GLU A 13 9.31 26.53 -15.78
N LEU A 14 10.25 25.89 -15.08
CA LEU A 14 11.66 25.87 -15.47
C LEU A 14 11.99 24.87 -16.57
N PHE A 15 11.27 23.74 -16.62
CA PHE A 15 11.53 22.63 -17.53
C PHE A 15 10.21 22.12 -18.13
N PRO A 16 9.62 22.85 -19.10
CA PRO A 16 8.31 22.51 -19.66
C PRO A 16 8.26 21.16 -20.38
N ASN A 17 9.42 20.60 -20.76
CA ASN A 17 9.53 19.28 -21.40
C ASN A 17 9.99 18.17 -20.45
N ALA A 18 10.19 18.46 -19.15
CA ALA A 18 10.63 17.44 -18.19
C ALA A 18 9.49 16.48 -17.86
N GLU A 19 9.78 15.19 -17.89
CA GLU A 19 8.84 14.18 -17.40
C GLU A 19 8.85 14.16 -15.88
N LEU A 20 7.67 14.35 -15.28
CA LEU A 20 7.50 14.14 -13.84
C LEU A 20 7.61 12.63 -13.55
N ILE A 21 8.51 12.28 -12.63
CA ILE A 21 8.65 10.92 -12.10
C ILE A 21 8.52 10.99 -10.59
N ILE A 22 7.50 10.35 -10.05
CA ILE A 22 7.35 10.18 -8.60
C ILE A 22 8.23 9.03 -8.15
N ASP A 23 8.88 9.17 -7.00
CA ASP A 23 9.65 8.05 -6.48
C ASP A 23 8.71 6.92 -6.02
N ARG A 24 9.00 5.68 -6.43
CA ARG A 24 8.25 4.48 -6.02
C ARG A 24 8.18 4.36 -4.51
N PHE A 25 9.22 4.81 -3.79
CA PHE A 25 9.21 4.83 -2.32
C PHE A 25 8.05 5.66 -1.76
N HIS A 26 7.78 6.86 -2.30
CA HIS A 26 6.69 7.71 -1.81
C HIS A 26 5.31 7.09 -2.08
N ILE A 27 5.17 6.35 -3.18
CA ILE A 27 3.93 5.62 -3.50
C ILE A 27 3.73 4.47 -2.50
N ILE A 28 4.74 3.63 -2.29
CA ILE A 28 4.70 2.52 -1.33
C ILE A 28 4.47 3.04 0.10
N GLN A 29 5.12 4.14 0.48
CA GLN A 29 4.97 4.74 1.80
C GLN A 29 3.56 5.33 2.01
N LEU A 30 2.97 5.96 0.98
CA LEU A 30 1.57 6.40 1.02
C LEU A 30 0.64 5.20 1.25
N MET A 31 0.81 4.14 0.46
CA MET A 31 -0.02 2.94 0.59
C MET A 31 0.16 2.23 1.94
N GLY A 32 1.38 2.07 2.42
CA GLY A 32 1.66 1.46 3.72
C GLY A 32 0.98 2.21 4.88
N ARG A 33 1.10 3.55 4.91
CA ARG A 33 0.42 4.37 5.95
C ARG A 33 -1.11 4.26 5.87
N THR A 34 -1.65 4.16 4.66
CA THR A 34 -3.08 3.92 4.44
C THR A 34 -3.50 2.58 5.05
N MET A 35 -2.73 1.51 4.81
CA MET A 35 -3.00 0.19 5.38
C MET A 35 -2.90 0.18 6.91
N ASP A 36 -1.90 0.85 7.49
CA ASP A 36 -1.78 1.00 8.95
C ASP A 36 -2.98 1.72 9.56
N THR A 37 -3.50 2.74 8.85
CA THR A 37 -4.68 3.49 9.26
C THR A 37 -5.92 2.60 9.24
N ILE A 38 -6.13 1.83 8.16
CA ILE A 38 -7.26 0.88 8.04
C ILE A 38 -7.16 -0.18 9.15
N CYS A 39 -6.01 -0.82 9.33
CA CYS A 39 -5.79 -1.82 10.38
C CYS A 39 -6.11 -1.25 11.76
N THR A 40 -5.68 -0.02 12.05
CA THR A 40 -5.97 0.65 13.33
C THR A 40 -7.47 0.93 13.52
N GLN A 41 -8.19 1.32 12.45
CA GLN A 41 -9.63 1.55 12.50
C GLN A 41 -10.41 0.25 12.72
N CYS A 42 -10.02 -0.85 12.05
CA CYS A 42 -10.58 -2.18 12.26
C CYS A 42 -10.29 -2.69 13.67
N LEU A 43 -9.04 -2.58 14.14
CA LEU A 43 -8.62 -3.03 15.47
C LEU A 43 -9.45 -2.41 16.61
N LYS A 44 -9.86 -1.15 16.47
CA LYS A 44 -10.68 -0.44 17.47
C LYS A 44 -12.11 -0.98 17.59
N GLN A 45 -12.60 -1.72 16.59
CA GLN A 45 -13.96 -2.27 16.54
C GLN A 45 -14.03 -3.70 17.07
N LEU A 46 -12.88 -4.34 17.34
CA LEU A 46 -12.81 -5.74 17.73
C LEU A 46 -12.70 -5.92 19.24
N ASP A 47 -13.19 -7.07 19.72
CA ASP A 47 -12.91 -7.51 21.08
C ASP A 47 -11.43 -7.84 21.25
N LYS A 48 -10.82 -7.41 22.37
CA LYS A 48 -9.37 -7.57 22.63
C LYS A 48 -8.94 -9.03 22.75
N HIS A 49 -9.88 -9.95 22.96
CA HIS A 49 -9.61 -11.38 23.08
C HIS A 49 -9.86 -12.16 21.78
N SER A 50 -10.43 -11.51 20.75
CA SER A 50 -10.74 -12.13 19.47
C SER A 50 -9.49 -12.51 18.67
N ARG A 51 -9.62 -13.47 17.73
CA ARG A 51 -8.51 -13.91 16.87
C ARG A 51 -8.11 -12.80 15.89
N GLU A 52 -9.10 -12.11 15.34
CA GLU A 52 -8.99 -10.95 14.46
C GLU A 52 -8.17 -9.85 15.14
N TYR A 53 -8.47 -9.52 16.40
CA TYR A 53 -7.73 -8.51 17.16
C TYR A 53 -6.27 -8.90 17.32
N LYS A 54 -6.00 -10.17 17.66
CA LYS A 54 -4.63 -10.70 17.78
C LYS A 54 -3.88 -10.57 16.47
N VAL A 55 -4.47 -10.97 15.34
CA VAL A 55 -3.87 -10.81 14.00
C VAL A 55 -3.57 -9.34 13.73
N LEU A 56 -4.58 -8.46 13.78
CA LEU A 56 -4.41 -7.05 13.42
C LEU A 56 -3.41 -6.31 14.31
N LYS A 57 -3.28 -6.72 15.58
CA LYS A 57 -2.34 -6.10 16.52
C LYS A 57 -0.92 -6.63 16.41
N SER A 58 -0.77 -7.95 16.42
CA SER A 58 0.54 -8.59 16.61
C SER A 58 1.18 -9.07 15.31
N LEU A 59 0.37 -9.30 14.28
CA LEU A 59 0.79 -9.76 12.96
C LEU A 59 0.57 -8.68 11.89
N TRP A 60 0.44 -7.40 12.27
CA TRP A 60 0.15 -6.28 11.37
C TRP A 60 1.10 -6.19 10.16
N ARG A 61 2.36 -6.62 10.33
CA ARG A 61 3.37 -6.64 9.26
C ARG A 61 3.00 -7.57 8.09
N LEU A 62 2.14 -8.56 8.32
CA LEU A 62 1.66 -9.44 7.25
C LEU A 62 0.86 -8.67 6.19
N PHE A 63 0.14 -7.61 6.59
CA PHE A 63 -0.63 -6.78 5.66
C PHE A 63 0.22 -5.87 4.77
N HIS A 64 1.55 -5.85 4.96
CA HIS A 64 2.50 -5.16 4.10
C HIS A 64 3.34 -6.12 3.25
N LYS A 65 3.08 -7.43 3.33
CA LYS A 65 3.83 -8.44 2.60
C LYS A 65 3.15 -8.69 1.26
N ALA A 66 3.85 -8.40 0.17
CA ALA A 66 3.36 -8.64 -1.19
C ALA A 66 3.14 -10.13 -1.49
N ASN A 67 4.03 -10.99 -0.96
CA ASN A 67 3.98 -12.45 -1.18
C ASN A 67 3.85 -13.18 0.15
N PRO A 68 2.66 -13.23 0.75
CA PRO A 68 2.42 -14.06 1.93
C PRO A 68 2.56 -15.55 1.58
N ASP A 69 3.13 -16.31 2.51
CA ASP A 69 3.28 -17.75 2.38
C ASP A 69 1.92 -18.44 2.57
N VAL A 70 1.43 -19.03 1.48
CA VAL A 70 0.13 -19.71 1.41
C VAL A 70 0.22 -21.16 1.87
N GLN A 71 1.39 -21.80 1.78
CA GLN A 71 1.53 -23.26 1.92
C GLN A 71 2.20 -23.67 3.23
N LYS A 72 3.19 -22.88 3.68
CA LYS A 72 4.00 -23.26 4.83
C LYS A 72 3.32 -22.84 6.13
N SER A 73 2.71 -23.81 6.79
CA SER A 73 2.25 -23.65 8.17
C SER A 73 3.44 -23.46 9.10
N ARG A 74 3.34 -22.49 10.01
CA ARG A 74 4.31 -22.26 11.09
C ARG A 74 3.60 -21.72 12.33
N TYR A 75 4.28 -21.80 13.47
CA TYR A 75 3.74 -21.22 14.69
C TYR A 75 3.74 -19.69 14.61
N LEU A 76 2.56 -19.08 14.67
CA LEU A 76 2.38 -17.62 14.69
C LEU A 76 2.17 -17.17 16.14
N PHE A 77 3.24 -16.73 16.80
CA PHE A 77 3.22 -16.32 18.22
C PHE A 77 2.12 -15.30 18.55
N GLY A 78 1.86 -14.38 17.64
CA GLY A 78 0.82 -13.37 17.80
C GLY A 78 -0.60 -13.93 17.88
N LEU A 79 -0.85 -15.05 17.20
CA LEU A 79 -2.13 -15.75 17.18
C LEU A 79 -2.17 -16.95 18.14
N ASN A 80 -0.99 -17.43 18.56
CA ASN A 80 -0.78 -18.59 19.44
C ASN A 80 -1.30 -19.91 18.84
N GLU A 81 -1.07 -20.11 17.55
CA GLU A 81 -1.46 -21.32 16.81
C GLU A 81 -0.53 -21.56 15.61
N TYR A 82 -0.55 -22.79 15.07
CA TYR A 82 0.05 -23.09 13.77
C TYR A 82 -0.88 -22.64 12.66
N SER A 83 -0.38 -21.81 11.75
CA SER A 83 -1.15 -21.28 10.64
C SER A 83 -0.22 -20.84 9.49
N THR A 84 -0.79 -20.62 8.31
CA THR A 84 -0.10 -19.98 7.19
C THR A 84 -0.19 -18.45 7.32
N GLU A 85 0.67 -17.72 6.60
CA GLU A 85 0.57 -16.26 6.59
C GLU A 85 -0.72 -15.81 5.91
N GLN A 86 -1.13 -16.48 4.82
CA GLN A 86 -2.38 -16.20 4.13
C GLN A 86 -3.60 -16.37 5.04
N ASN A 87 -3.69 -17.49 5.78
CA ASN A 87 -4.81 -17.71 6.69
C ASN A 87 -4.84 -16.66 7.81
N ALA A 88 -3.68 -16.19 8.29
CA ALA A 88 -3.64 -15.08 9.24
C ALA A 88 -4.15 -13.77 8.63
N ILE A 89 -3.80 -13.46 7.38
CA ILE A 89 -4.33 -12.30 6.66
C ILE A 89 -5.85 -12.43 6.50
N ASP A 90 -6.34 -13.58 6.04
CA ASP A 90 -7.76 -13.86 5.83
C ASP A 90 -8.57 -13.65 7.12
N ILE A 91 -8.08 -14.15 8.26
CA ILE A 91 -8.69 -13.90 9.59
C ILE A 91 -8.83 -12.40 9.87
N GLY A 92 -7.85 -11.58 9.51
CA GLY A 92 -7.89 -10.14 9.73
C GLY A 92 -8.80 -9.38 8.75
N THR A 93 -8.84 -9.80 7.48
CA THR A 93 -9.56 -9.09 6.43
C THR A 93 -11.02 -9.51 6.28
N ASP A 94 -11.34 -10.80 6.48
CA ASP A 94 -12.67 -11.35 6.21
C ASP A 94 -13.76 -10.78 7.12
N THR A 95 -13.38 -10.27 8.29
CA THR A 95 -14.29 -9.58 9.22
C THR A 95 -14.80 -8.25 8.66
N PHE A 96 -14.05 -7.62 7.75
CA PHE A 96 -14.33 -6.27 7.25
C PHE A 96 -14.26 -6.26 5.71
N PRO A 97 -15.38 -6.43 5.00
CA PRO A 97 -15.38 -6.49 3.53
C PRO A 97 -14.66 -5.30 2.86
N ALA A 98 -14.84 -4.09 3.39
CA ALA A 98 -14.17 -2.90 2.89
C ALA A 98 -12.64 -2.95 3.09
N PHE A 99 -12.16 -3.51 4.20
CA PHE A 99 -10.73 -3.73 4.43
C PHE A 99 -10.18 -4.80 3.49
N LYS A 100 -10.91 -5.91 3.27
CA LYS A 100 -10.50 -6.94 2.32
C LYS A 100 -10.27 -6.38 0.91
N THR A 101 -11.26 -5.66 0.37
CA THR A 101 -11.13 -4.99 -0.93
C THR A 101 -9.99 -3.97 -0.94
N ALA A 102 -9.79 -3.23 0.14
CA ALA A 102 -8.69 -2.27 0.23
C ALA A 102 -7.31 -2.97 0.25
N TYR A 103 -7.18 -4.09 0.95
CA TYR A 103 -5.97 -4.90 1.00
C TYR A 103 -5.65 -5.52 -0.36
N GLU A 104 -6.63 -6.12 -1.04
CA GLU A 104 -6.48 -6.66 -2.39
C GLU A 104 -6.03 -5.57 -3.38
N THR A 105 -6.68 -4.40 -3.36
CA THR A 105 -6.28 -3.25 -4.19
C THR A 105 -4.85 -2.79 -3.89
N TYR A 106 -4.45 -2.80 -2.61
CA TYR A 106 -3.09 -2.45 -2.20
C TYR A 106 -2.05 -3.42 -2.77
N ILE A 107 -2.31 -4.72 -2.74
CA ILE A 107 -1.43 -5.75 -3.30
C ILE A 107 -1.34 -5.60 -4.82
N ASP A 108 -2.47 -5.44 -5.51
CA ASP A 108 -2.49 -5.23 -6.96
C ASP A 108 -1.68 -3.99 -7.37
N LEU A 109 -1.82 -2.88 -6.63
CA LEU A 109 -1.03 -1.66 -6.85
C LEU A 109 0.46 -1.87 -6.60
N HIS A 110 0.80 -2.55 -5.51
CA HIS A 110 2.18 -2.84 -5.15
C HIS A 110 2.84 -3.67 -6.26
N ASP A 111 2.18 -4.73 -6.71
CA ASP A 111 2.71 -5.67 -7.69
C ASP A 111 2.79 -5.03 -9.09
N ALA A 112 1.78 -4.26 -9.50
CA ALA A 112 1.85 -3.51 -10.74
C ALA A 112 2.99 -2.48 -10.73
N LEU A 113 3.21 -1.80 -9.60
CA LEU A 113 4.29 -0.82 -9.46
C LEU A 113 5.68 -1.47 -9.48
N MET A 114 5.86 -2.57 -8.74
CA MET A 114 7.14 -3.26 -8.60
C MET A 114 7.47 -4.13 -9.82
N GLY A 115 6.46 -4.72 -10.45
CA GLY A 115 6.53 -5.47 -11.71
C GLY A 115 6.65 -4.59 -12.96
N ARG A 116 6.61 -3.26 -12.80
CA ARG A 116 6.70 -2.28 -13.90
C ARG A 116 5.54 -2.38 -14.91
N HIS A 117 4.37 -2.83 -14.44
CA HIS A 117 3.15 -2.97 -15.23
C HIS A 117 2.37 -1.64 -15.24
N ALA A 118 2.88 -0.67 -16.00
CA ALA A 118 2.38 0.70 -15.99
C ALA A 118 0.90 0.82 -16.43
N ASP A 119 0.46 0.02 -17.40
CA ASP A 119 -0.93 0.02 -17.87
C ASP A 119 -1.89 -0.62 -16.84
N GLU A 120 -1.45 -1.67 -16.16
CA GLU A 120 -2.20 -2.29 -15.06
C GLU A 120 -2.32 -1.33 -13.88
N LEU A 121 -1.21 -0.70 -13.48
CA LEU A 121 -1.20 0.33 -12.44
C LEU A 121 -2.17 1.47 -12.75
N LYS A 122 -2.17 1.95 -14.01
CA LYS A 122 -3.12 2.96 -14.48
C LYS A 122 -4.56 2.46 -14.33
N ASN A 123 -4.84 1.26 -14.82
CA ASN A 123 -6.19 0.69 -14.78
C ASN A 123 -6.72 0.54 -13.35
N ILE A 124 -5.89 0.08 -12.41
CA ILE A 124 -6.27 -0.03 -10.99
C ILE A 124 -6.65 1.36 -10.44
N ILE A 125 -5.81 2.38 -10.65
CA ILE A 125 -6.06 3.75 -10.14
C ILE A 125 -7.29 4.40 -10.78
N THR A 126 -7.50 4.22 -12.09
CA THR A 126 -8.60 4.88 -12.80
C THR A 126 -9.94 4.21 -12.56
N ASN A 127 -9.97 2.89 -12.41
CA ASN A 127 -11.21 2.12 -12.28
C ASN A 127 -11.59 1.83 -10.82
N TYR A 128 -10.73 2.18 -9.86
CA TYR A 128 -11.02 2.04 -8.44
C TYR A 128 -12.37 2.64 -8.05
N GLN A 129 -13.18 1.83 -7.35
CA GLN A 129 -14.45 2.25 -6.77
C GLN A 129 -14.28 2.53 -5.27
N PRO A 130 -14.63 3.74 -4.81
CA PRO A 130 -14.54 4.09 -3.39
C PRO A 130 -15.36 3.14 -2.52
N ASN A 131 -14.79 2.75 -1.38
CA ASN A 131 -15.45 1.84 -0.43
C ASN A 131 -15.53 2.38 1.01
N GLY A 132 -15.24 3.68 1.19
CA GLY A 132 -15.34 4.37 2.48
C GLY A 132 -14.13 4.16 3.39
N THR A 133 -13.06 3.54 2.88
CA THR A 133 -11.81 3.38 3.64
C THR A 133 -10.85 4.55 3.36
N PRO A 134 -9.84 4.76 4.23
CA PRO A 134 -8.71 5.65 3.94
C PRO A 134 -8.07 5.48 2.55
N LEU A 135 -8.22 4.32 1.90
CA LEU A 135 -7.71 4.08 0.55
C LEU A 135 -8.32 5.03 -0.48
N ASP A 136 -9.57 5.47 -0.31
CA ASP A 136 -10.24 6.43 -1.20
C ASP A 136 -9.39 7.72 -1.40
N THR A 137 -8.89 8.26 -0.29
CA THR A 137 -8.05 9.47 -0.29
C THR A 137 -6.68 9.22 -0.93
N ALA A 138 -6.12 8.03 -0.68
CA ALA A 138 -4.82 7.66 -1.19
C ALA A 138 -4.88 7.47 -2.72
N ILE A 139 -5.89 6.77 -3.24
CA ILE A 139 -6.15 6.64 -4.68
C ILE A 139 -6.41 7.99 -5.32
N HIS A 140 -7.18 8.87 -4.68
CA HIS A 140 -7.39 10.23 -5.18
C HIS A 140 -6.07 11.01 -5.32
N THR A 141 -5.15 10.83 -4.37
CA THR A 141 -3.81 11.44 -4.42
C THR A 141 -2.99 10.88 -5.57
N LEU A 142 -3.01 9.56 -5.79
CA LEU A 142 -2.34 8.93 -6.94
C LEU A 142 -2.95 9.40 -8.26
N ARG A 143 -4.28 9.54 -8.34
CA ARG A 143 -4.99 10.00 -9.54
C ARG A 143 -4.65 11.44 -9.91
N LYS A 144 -4.50 12.34 -8.93
CA LYS A 144 -4.01 13.72 -9.17
C LYS A 144 -2.60 13.75 -9.75
N ASN A 145 -1.81 12.73 -9.43
CA ASN A 145 -0.41 12.63 -9.81
C ASN A 145 -0.15 11.53 -10.85
N LEU A 146 -1.17 11.14 -11.61
CA LEU A 146 -1.20 9.89 -12.38
C LEU A 146 -0.02 9.73 -13.34
N ASN A 147 0.35 10.80 -14.07
CA ASN A 147 1.49 10.75 -14.99
C ASN A 147 2.80 10.41 -14.27
N GLY A 148 3.05 11.06 -13.12
CA GLY A 148 4.23 10.79 -12.31
C GLY A 148 4.26 9.39 -11.71
N VAL A 149 3.09 8.86 -11.34
CA VAL A 149 2.92 7.50 -10.81
C VAL A 149 3.13 6.44 -11.90
N ILE A 150 2.58 6.63 -13.10
CA ILE A 150 2.78 5.73 -14.25
C ILE A 150 4.26 5.73 -14.67
N ASN A 151 4.90 6.90 -14.71
CA ASN A 151 6.31 6.99 -15.04
C ASN A 151 7.21 6.33 -13.97
N ALA A 152 6.78 6.32 -12.71
CA ALA A 152 7.47 5.60 -11.64
C ALA A 152 7.56 4.09 -11.91
N ALA A 153 6.51 3.49 -12.49
CA ALA A 153 6.52 2.08 -12.88
C ALA A 153 7.43 1.81 -14.11
N LYS A 154 7.57 2.79 -15.02
CA LYS A 154 8.41 2.67 -16.23
C LYS A 154 9.89 2.90 -15.98
N SER A 155 10.23 3.70 -14.97
CA SER A 155 11.60 4.12 -14.69
C SER A 155 12.46 3.01 -14.08
N SER A 156 13.71 2.90 -14.54
CA SER A 156 14.74 2.05 -13.92
C SER A 156 15.33 2.64 -12.64
N TYR A 157 15.17 3.95 -12.42
CA TYR A 157 15.73 4.65 -11.27
C TYR A 157 14.76 4.59 -10.08
N SER A 158 15.15 3.93 -8.98
CA SER A 158 14.71 4.33 -7.64
C SER A 158 15.80 5.22 -7.08
N ASN A 159 15.48 6.37 -6.49
CA ASN A 159 16.46 7.06 -5.67
C ASN A 159 16.66 6.21 -4.41
N GLY A 160 17.57 5.23 -4.50
CA GLY A 160 18.11 4.55 -3.33
C GLY A 160 18.66 5.59 -2.33
N PRO A 161 18.77 5.22 -1.05
CA PRO A 161 18.52 6.11 0.09
C PRO A 161 19.39 7.36 0.06
N ILE A 162 18.79 8.51 -0.27
CA ILE A 162 19.36 9.84 -0.03
C ILE A 162 18.77 10.45 1.27
N GLU A 163 17.80 9.78 1.89
CA GLU A 163 17.33 10.13 3.24
C GLU A 163 18.16 9.34 4.25
N GLY A 164 19.06 10.07 4.93
CA GLY A 164 20.12 9.53 5.76
C GLY A 164 19.65 8.58 6.86
N ARG A 165 20.48 7.56 7.11
CA ARG A 165 20.56 6.96 8.44
C ARG A 165 20.87 8.08 9.44
N GLN A 166 19.91 8.46 10.27
CA GLN A 166 20.26 9.05 11.55
C GLN A 166 20.57 7.90 12.52
N PRO A 167 21.67 7.99 13.30
CA PRO A 167 22.16 6.93 14.18
C PRO A 167 21.21 6.62 15.34
#